data_AF-A0A962NWK1-F1
#
_entry.id   AF-A0A962NWK1-F1
#
_cell.length_a   1.000
_cell.length_b   1.000
_cell.length_c   1.000
_cell.angle_alpha   90.00
_cell.angle_beta   90.00
_cell.angle_gamma   90.00
#
_symmetry.space_group_name_H-M   'P 1'
#
loop_
_entity.id
_entity.type
_entity.pdbx_description
1 polymer ?
#
loop_
_entity_poly.entity_id
_entity_poly.type
_entity_poly.pdbx_seq_one_letter_code
_entity_poly.pdbx_strand_id
1 'polypeptide(L)'
;MLKVNYENWHQTLDDLRDLALNGEHPRTRERFLALYEIANGTNATQISRSTARNHQTVIGWVHRYNTAGSESLTYKKTGGRLPLFVKKSPQA
;
A
#
# COMPACT_ATOMS: atom_id res chain seq x y z
N MET A 1 10.14 -1.98 17.52
CA MET A 1 8.72 -1.58 17.37
C MET A 1 8.52 -1.10 15.95
N LEU A 2 7.44 -1.47 15.27
CA LEU A 2 7.19 -1.06 13.88
C LEU A 2 6.81 0.43 13.87
N LYS A 3 7.55 1.26 13.13
CA LYS A 3 7.32 2.71 13.03
C LYS A 3 7.14 3.12 11.57
N VAL A 4 6.16 3.98 11.31
CA VAL A 4 5.95 4.63 10.01
C VAL A 4 6.68 5.97 10.02
N ASN A 5 7.62 6.15 9.09
CA ASN A 5 8.49 7.32 9.02
C ASN A 5 7.93 8.36 8.03
N TYR A 6 6.71 8.83 8.27
CA TYR A 6 6.04 9.80 7.39
C TYR A 6 6.72 11.18 7.37
N GLU A 7 7.40 11.54 8.46
CA GLU A 7 8.19 12.77 8.57
C GLU A 7 9.31 12.84 7.51
N ASN A 8 9.90 11.70 7.14
CA ASN A 8 10.94 11.62 6.11
C ASN A 8 10.45 12.00 4.71
N TRP A 9 9.12 12.00 4.52
CA TRP A 9 8.46 12.32 3.26
C TRP A 9 7.72 13.66 3.30
N HIS A 10 7.97 14.48 4.34
CA HIS A 10 7.23 15.73 4.60
C HIS A 10 5.71 15.53 4.67
N GLN A 11 5.27 14.33 5.07
CA GLN A 11 3.86 14.02 5.27
C GLN A 11 3.50 14.11 6.74
N THR A 12 2.22 14.27 7.00
CA THR A 12 1.60 14.25 8.32
C THR A 12 0.74 13.00 8.50
N LEU A 13 0.29 12.77 9.74
CA LEU A 13 -0.67 11.70 10.01
C LEU A 13 -2.00 11.93 9.26
N ASP A 14 -2.41 13.19 9.08
CA ASP A 14 -3.61 13.56 8.33
C ASP A 14 -3.48 13.23 6.84
N ASP A 15 -2.29 13.36 6.25
CA ASP A 15 -2.06 12.96 4.85
C ASP A 15 -2.21 11.44 4.66
N LEU A 16 -1.75 10.64 5.64
CA LEU A 16 -1.97 9.20 5.61
C LEU A 16 -3.46 8.86 5.74
N ARG A 17 -4.19 9.61 6.57
CA ARG A 17 -5.64 9.46 6.74
C ARG A 17 -6.39 9.85 5.47
N ASP A 18 -5.99 10.93 4.81
CA ASP A 18 -6.59 11.35 3.54
C ASP A 18 -6.43 10.28 2.47
N LEU A 19 -5.21 9.75 2.29
CA LEU A 19 -4.95 8.65 1.35
C LEU A 19 -5.71 7.37 1.70
N ALA A 20 -5.94 7.09 2.98
CA ALA A 20 -6.72 5.97 3.44
C ALA A 20 -8.23 6.10 3.09
N LEU A 21 -8.76 7.32 3.09
CA LEU A 21 -10.18 7.59 2.84
C LEU A 21 -10.46 7.84 1.34
N ASN A 22 -9.62 8.65 0.71
CA ASN A 22 -9.83 9.22 -0.63
C ASN A 22 -8.98 8.55 -1.71
N GLY A 23 -8.11 7.60 -1.36
CA GLY A 23 -7.28 6.90 -2.33
C GLY A 23 -8.10 6.24 -3.45
N GLU A 24 -7.67 6.46 -4.70
CA GLU A 24 -8.40 6.04 -5.91
C GLU A 24 -8.75 4.54 -5.90
N HIS A 25 -7.82 3.69 -5.46
CA HIS A 25 -7.99 2.24 -5.48
C HIS A 25 -8.23 1.66 -4.06
N PRO A 26 -9.16 0.70 -3.86
CA PRO A 26 -9.41 0.07 -2.56
C PRO A 26 -8.15 -0.50 -1.87
N ARG A 27 -7.26 -1.14 -2.64
CA ARG A 27 -5.97 -1.64 -2.12
C ARG A 27 -5.04 -0.53 -1.63
N THR A 28 -5.10 0.67 -2.22
CA THR A 28 -4.30 1.81 -1.78
C THR A 28 -4.86 2.32 -0.45
N ARG A 29 -6.18 2.51 -0.38
CA ARG A 29 -6.90 2.87 0.85
C ARG A 29 -6.60 1.91 2.00
N GLU A 30 -6.71 0.61 1.76
CA GLU A 30 -6.39 -0.45 2.74
C GLU A 30 -4.97 -0.31 3.31
N ARG A 31 -3.98 -0.11 2.44
CA ARG A 31 -2.57 0.02 2.85
C ARG A 31 -2.35 1.27 3.68
N PHE A 32 -2.87 2.41 3.25
CA PHE A 32 -2.70 3.66 3.98
C PHE A 32 -3.45 3.68 5.30
N LEU A 33 -4.61 3.02 5.40
CA LEU A 33 -5.31 2.82 6.67
C LEU A 33 -4.43 2.03 7.66
N ALA A 34 -3.78 0.97 7.21
CA ALA A 34 -2.86 0.21 8.06
C ALA A 34 -1.68 1.05 8.54
N LEU A 35 -1.11 1.91 7.69
CA LEU A 35 -0.03 2.82 8.09
C LEU A 35 -0.51 3.85 9.12
N TYR A 36 -1.69 4.43 8.93
CA TYR A 36 -2.31 5.37 9.86
C TYR A 36 -2.56 4.73 11.24
N GLU A 37 -3.10 3.51 11.28
CA GLU A 37 -3.35 2.80 12.55
C GLU A 37 -2.05 2.46 13.29
N ILE A 38 -0.97 2.09 12.58
CA ILE A 38 0.35 1.83 13.19
C ILE A 38 0.95 3.12 13.72
N ALA A 39 0.85 4.22 12.96
CA ALA A 39 1.31 5.53 13.39
C ALA A 39 0.57 6.02 14.65
N ASN A 40 -0.70 5.63 14.83
CA ASN A 40 -1.51 5.88 16.02
C ASN A 40 -1.26 4.91 17.19
N GLY A 41 -0.29 3.99 17.07
CA GLY A 41 0.10 3.09 18.16
C GLY A 41 -0.48 1.67 18.11
N THR A 42 -1.20 1.31 17.04
CA THR A 42 -1.65 -0.07 16.82
C THR A 42 -0.49 -0.94 16.31
N ASN A 43 -0.58 -2.26 16.46
CA ASN A 43 0.42 -3.20 15.91
C ASN A 43 -0.07 -3.97 14.68
N ALA A 44 0.89 -4.48 13.90
CA ALA A 44 0.62 -5.22 12.66
C ALA A 44 -0.24 -6.48 12.87
N THR A 45 -0.17 -7.11 14.04
CA THR A 45 -0.95 -8.32 14.35
C THR A 45 -2.43 -8.00 14.55
N GLN A 46 -2.77 -6.88 15.19
CA GLN A 46 -4.15 -6.42 15.33
C GLN A 46 -4.73 -6.05 13.96
N ILE A 47 -3.98 -5.30 13.16
CA ILE A 47 -4.39 -4.88 11.82
C ILE A 47 -4.57 -6.08 10.88
N SER A 48 -3.71 -7.09 11.01
CA SER A 48 -3.83 -8.31 10.21
C SER A 48 -5.17 -9.04 10.43
N ARG A 49 -5.69 -8.98 11.66
CA ARG A 49 -6.98 -9.58 12.03
C ARG A 49 -8.15 -8.78 11.46
N SER A 50 -8.10 -7.45 11.50
CA SER A 50 -9.17 -6.59 10.97
C SER A 50 -9.20 -6.57 9.44
N THR A 51 -8.05 -6.66 8.78
CA THR A 51 -7.91 -6.60 7.31
C THR A 51 -7.93 -7.96 6.62
N ALA A 52 -8.02 -9.07 7.38
CA ALA A 52 -7.85 -10.44 6.87
C ALA A 52 -6.56 -10.63 6.05
N ARG A 53 -5.50 -9.90 6.42
CA ARG A 53 -4.16 -10.01 5.81
C ARG A 53 -3.22 -10.78 6.71
N ASN A 54 -2.10 -11.21 6.15
CA ASN A 54 -0.99 -11.71 6.96
C ASN A 54 -0.23 -10.53 7.57
N HIS A 55 0.07 -10.56 8.87
CA HIS A 55 0.87 -9.54 9.56
C HIS A 55 2.20 -9.21 8.85
N GLN A 56 2.87 -10.19 8.23
CA GLN A 56 4.10 -9.97 7.47
C GLN A 56 3.88 -9.11 6.22
N THR A 57 2.66 -9.13 5.66
CA THR A 57 2.27 -8.24 4.55
C THR A 57 2.15 -6.79 5.02
N VAL A 58 1.55 -6.57 6.19
CA VAL A 58 1.43 -5.24 6.82
C VAL A 58 2.82 -4.68 7.14
N ILE A 59 3.68 -5.49 7.74
CA ILE A 59 5.10 -5.15 7.98
C ILE A 59 5.79 -4.77 6.67
N GLY A 60 5.57 -5.56 5.61
CA GLY A 60 6.09 -5.28 4.27
C GLY A 60 5.60 -3.96 3.67
N TRP A 61 4.37 -3.54 3.95
CA TRP A 61 3.87 -2.22 3.52
C TRP A 61 4.61 -1.08 4.23
N VAL A 62 4.80 -1.19 5.54
CA VAL A 62 5.54 -0.18 6.31
C VAL A 62 6.98 -0.06 5.81
N HIS A 63 7.66 -1.19 5.57
CA HIS A 63 9.02 -1.13 5.03
C HIS A 63 9.09 -0.48 3.65
N ARG A 64 8.19 -0.83 2.73
CA ARG A 64 8.16 -0.20 1.39
C ARG A 64 7.92 1.31 1.46
N TYR A 65 6.98 1.73 2.31
CA TYR A 65 6.71 3.15 2.52
C TYR A 65 7.92 3.87 3.13
N ASN A 66 8.55 3.30 4.16
CA ASN A 66 9.72 3.90 4.77
C ASN A 66 10.91 4.00 3.79
N THR A 67 11.00 3.10 2.79
CA THR A 67 12.04 3.12 1.77
C THR A 67 11.74 4.07 0.61
N ALA A 68 10.49 4.14 0.14
CA ALA A 68 10.15 4.76 -1.15
C ALA A 68 8.89 5.65 -1.13
N GLY A 69 8.35 5.94 0.05
CA GLY A 69 7.25 6.88 0.25
C GLY A 69 5.88 6.36 -0.19
N SER A 70 4.93 7.29 -0.31
CA SER A 70 3.52 7.02 -0.62
C SER A 70 3.31 6.36 -1.99
N GLU A 71 4.08 6.74 -3.00
CA GLU A 71 3.99 6.17 -4.34
C GLU A 71 4.22 4.64 -4.37
N SER A 72 5.03 4.12 -3.45
CA SER A 72 5.34 2.69 -3.35
C SER A 72 4.14 1.82 -2.96
N LEU A 73 3.16 2.41 -2.28
CA LEU A 73 1.94 1.74 -1.83
C LEU A 73 0.73 2.02 -2.72
N THR A 74 0.85 2.96 -3.65
CA THR A 74 -0.18 3.22 -4.66
C THR A 74 -0.36 2.00 -5.56
N TYR A 75 -1.62 1.64 -5.82
CA TYR A 75 -1.92 0.50 -6.67
C TYR A 75 -1.56 0.86 -8.10
N LYS A 76 -0.60 0.13 -8.67
CA LYS A 76 -0.30 0.16 -10.09
C LYS A 76 -0.82 -1.13 -10.69
N LYS A 77 -1.73 -1.03 -11.67
CA LYS A 77 -2.17 -2.19 -12.45
C LYS A 77 -0.98 -2.65 -13.29
N THR A 78 -0.20 -3.57 -12.76
CA THR A 78 0.76 -4.33 -13.57
C THR A 78 -0.09 -5.24 -14.45
N GLY A 79 -0.25 -4.86 -15.72
CA GLY A 79 -0.83 -5.74 -16.71
C GLY A 79 -0.08 -7.06 -16.64
N GLY A 80 -0.82 -8.16 -16.42
CA GLY A 80 -0.23 -9.49 -16.40
C GLY A 80 0.64 -9.68 -17.65
N ARG A 81 1.76 -10.39 -17.50
CA ARG A 81 2.64 -10.72 -18.62
C ARG A 81 1.77 -11.26 -19.75
N LEU A 82 1.71 -10.56 -20.88
CA LEU A 82 1.04 -11.06 -22.08
C LEU A 82 1.55 -12.49 -22.31
N PRO A 83 0.67 -13.48 -22.56
CA PRO A 83 1.13 -14.81 -22.91
C PRO A 83 2.09 -14.65 -24.11
N LEU A 84 3.25 -15.31 -24.04
CA LEU A 84 4.36 -15.17 -25.00
C LEU A 84 3.96 -15.48 -26.46
N PHE A 85 2.74 -15.93 -26.70
CA PHE A 85 2.24 -16.41 -28.00
C PHE A 85 0.96 -15.72 -28.50
N VAL A 86 0.66 -14.49 -28.08
CA VAL A 86 -0.38 -13.70 -28.78
C VAL A 86 0.21 -13.22 -30.11
N LYS A 87 0.01 -13.99 -31.18
CA LYS A 87 0.29 -13.54 -32.56
C LYS A 87 -0.60 -12.33 -32.83
N LYS A 88 0.00 -11.22 -33.25
CA LYS A 88 -0.76 -10.09 -33.83
C LYS A 88 -1.43 -10.60 -35.10
N SER A 89 -2.76 -10.63 -35.14
CA SER A 89 -3.49 -10.81 -36.39
C SER A 89 -3.13 -9.65 -37.32
N PRO A 90 -2.84 -9.90 -38.60
CA PRO A 90 -2.67 -8.82 -39.58
C PRO A 90 -3.98 -8.06 -39.67
N GLN A 91 -3.92 -6.75 -39.49
CA GLN A 91 -5.05 -5.85 -39.71
C GLN A 91 -5.25 -5.78 -41.23
N ALA A 92 -6.44 -6.19 -41.69
CA ALA A 92 -6.88 -6.12 -43.08
C ALA A 92 -7.16 -4.68 -43.52
#